data_AF-A0A545TXJ6-F1
#
_entry.id   AF-A0A545TXJ6-F1
#
_cell.length_a   1.000
_cell.length_b   1.000
_cell.length_c   1.000
_cell.angle_alpha   90.00
_cell.angle_beta   90.00
_cell.angle_gamma   90.00
#
_symmetry.space_group_name_H-M   'P 1'
#
loop_
_entity.id
_entity.type
_entity.pdbx_description
1 polymer ?
#
loop_
_entity_poly.entity_id
_entity_poly.type
_entity_poly.pdbx_seq_one_letter_code
_entity_poly.pdbx_strand_id
1 'polypeptide(L)'
;MTQVPSGSLHCKSFARGEVVAPAGLWERGAEASGSIPPSARLFRPGGSSNDPGVSSPGTVVHETACASKALATSPSGEIGLSACSDVGRPSFRTAPALDRHASSVSSLADETQAVVASQTGLSARDAVAWAEAQQRRAKIDSDTRLVADTLRRYGMDMRRKDQTLIQVGLVTGAVSSAVEGYQRSVFLPSVAASIRREMVDELEHFLKRDPKGRYARYVVITSGQRCIAPDLRWRIQSFNRKISKWRATVCKAFGIDVLLRALEFPWEKGKGFHVHSNVILVPRSRLSKGDWADFFERTRHYFGSWWRDNGRLSDVREAVKYCIKGDDLMKMCREDPNALANAYVYTRGLHLVQPMGAFREWRSELKADRKKVVAIHDREGNRRLVVIDRKRKDDESCRSMEGGENQVISISLPSARFSRFKEPVALIANPNLDRLWGEGSGELFKHHLEALEHWRANGAPDPRVALQEASEALANSFHQARFGDSTDLYSSHEHSNCPETGAIPASERIENGTHGPPIIGAERTRCASDRQFTA
;
A
#
# COMPACT_ATOMS: atom_id res chain seq x y z
N MET A 1 -67.91 20.98 -12.02
CA MET A 1 -67.23 21.67 -10.91
C MET A 1 -66.53 20.59 -10.11
N THR A 2 -65.21 20.45 -10.02
CA THR A 2 -64.10 21.37 -10.29
C THR A 2 -62.87 20.48 -10.55
N GLN A 3 -62.20 20.64 -11.69
CA GLN A 3 -60.98 19.91 -12.03
C GLN A 3 -59.80 20.48 -11.23
N VAL A 4 -58.95 19.59 -10.70
CA VAL A 4 -57.66 19.92 -10.09
C VAL A 4 -56.58 19.65 -11.14
N PRO A 5 -55.70 20.63 -11.48
CA PRO A 5 -54.70 20.43 -12.52
C PRO A 5 -53.44 19.76 -11.97
N SER A 6 -52.98 18.74 -12.71
CA SER A 6 -51.70 18.06 -12.56
C SER A 6 -50.57 18.95 -13.11
N GLY A 7 -49.76 19.52 -12.21
CA GLY A 7 -48.53 20.22 -12.58
C GLY A 7 -47.42 19.25 -12.93
N SER A 8 -47.11 19.11 -14.22
CA SER A 8 -45.90 18.41 -14.69
C SER A 8 -44.68 19.31 -14.45
N LEU A 9 -43.73 18.85 -13.64
CA LEU A 9 -42.41 19.46 -13.53
C LEU A 9 -41.52 18.94 -14.65
N HIS A 10 -41.37 19.76 -15.70
CA HIS A 10 -40.34 19.60 -16.72
C HIS A 10 -38.95 19.78 -16.08
N CYS A 11 -38.20 18.70 -15.92
CA CYS A 11 -36.80 18.76 -15.57
C CYS A 11 -35.98 19.02 -16.85
N LYS A 12 -35.41 20.22 -16.96
CA LYS A 12 -34.53 20.61 -18.06
C LYS A 12 -33.26 19.77 -18.01
N SER A 13 -33.05 18.98 -19.07
CA SER A 13 -31.81 18.28 -19.36
C SER A 13 -30.68 19.29 -19.60
N PHE A 14 -29.67 19.32 -18.73
CA PHE A 14 -28.38 19.93 -19.07
C PHE A 14 -27.55 18.91 -19.84
N ALA A 15 -27.35 19.19 -21.13
CA ALA A 15 -26.38 18.51 -21.97
C ALA A 15 -24.97 18.69 -21.38
N ARG A 16 -24.33 17.57 -21.02
CA ARG A 16 -22.88 17.56 -20.73
C ARG A 16 -22.15 17.44 -22.06
N GLY A 17 -21.51 18.53 -22.48
CA GLY A 17 -20.52 18.51 -23.53
C GLY A 17 -19.32 17.67 -23.09
N GLU A 18 -19.03 16.63 -23.86
CA GLU A 18 -17.83 15.82 -23.74
C GLU A 18 -16.62 16.64 -24.20
N VAL A 19 -15.70 16.93 -23.27
CA VAL A 19 -14.33 17.33 -23.62
C VAL A 19 -13.46 16.09 -23.50
N VAL A 20 -13.14 15.52 -24.65
CA VAL A 20 -12.13 14.47 -24.81
C VAL A 20 -10.76 15.11 -24.62
N ALA A 21 -10.02 14.70 -23.59
CA ALA A 21 -8.59 15.01 -23.46
C ALA A 21 -7.77 13.74 -23.78
N PRO A 22 -6.82 13.80 -24.74
CA PRO A 22 -6.00 12.64 -25.09
C PRO A 22 -4.94 12.36 -24.01
N ALA A 23 -4.58 11.08 -23.93
CA ALA A 23 -3.55 10.57 -23.03
C ALA A 23 -2.16 11.09 -23.38
N GLY A 24 -1.46 11.63 -22.39
CA GLY A 24 0.00 11.82 -22.42
C GLY A 24 0.46 13.25 -22.21
N LEU A 25 0.67 13.66 -20.95
CA LEU A 25 1.70 14.64 -20.56
C LEU A 25 1.70 14.76 -19.02
N TRP A 26 2.71 14.18 -18.35
CA TRP A 26 3.06 14.58 -16.98
C TRP A 26 4.59 14.65 -16.87
N GLU A 27 5.16 15.71 -17.45
CA GLU A 27 6.49 16.20 -17.09
C GLU A 27 6.48 17.72 -16.94
N ARG A 28 7.08 18.16 -15.82
CA ARG A 28 7.55 19.52 -15.45
C ARG A 28 6.52 20.57 -15.01
N GLY A 29 6.89 21.26 -13.93
CA GLY A 29 6.42 22.61 -13.65
C GLY A 29 5.98 22.84 -12.20
N ALA A 30 6.88 23.40 -11.39
CA ALA A 30 6.55 24.13 -10.18
C ALA A 30 5.97 25.51 -10.54
N GLU A 31 5.42 26.19 -9.53
CA GLU A 31 4.90 27.57 -9.51
C GLU A 31 3.45 27.76 -9.98
N ALA A 32 2.55 27.84 -9.00
CA ALA A 32 1.44 28.80 -9.01
C ALA A 32 0.97 29.02 -7.56
N SER A 33 1.33 30.17 -7.02
CA SER A 33 0.67 30.82 -5.89
C SER A 33 -0.80 31.11 -6.24
N GLY A 34 -1.73 30.70 -5.37
CA GLY A 34 -3.16 30.95 -5.56
C GLY A 34 -3.94 30.76 -4.27
N SER A 35 -4.16 31.89 -3.59
CA SER A 35 -5.35 32.25 -2.80
C SER A 35 -6.13 31.17 -2.03
N ILE A 36 -6.01 31.27 -0.70
CA ILE A 36 -6.85 30.63 0.32
C ILE A 36 -8.28 31.19 0.24
N PRO A 37 -9.35 30.36 0.19
CA PRO A 37 -10.70 30.83 0.50
C PRO A 37 -10.95 30.78 2.01
N PRO A 38 -11.52 31.84 2.62
CA PRO A 38 -11.89 31.82 4.03
C PRO A 38 -13.32 31.31 4.17
N SER A 39 -13.56 30.32 5.03
CA SER A 39 -14.71 30.25 5.96
C SER A 39 -14.98 28.82 6.47
N ALA A 40 -14.73 28.62 7.75
CA ALA A 40 -15.56 27.75 8.58
C ALA A 40 -15.61 28.40 9.96
N ARG A 41 -16.68 29.16 10.21
CA ARG A 41 -16.95 29.82 11.49
C ARG A 41 -17.25 28.76 12.53
N LEU A 42 -16.45 28.74 13.59
CA LEU A 42 -16.77 28.05 14.83
C LEU A 42 -17.69 28.93 15.68
N PHE A 43 -18.75 28.31 16.18
CA PHE A 43 -19.61 28.80 17.26
C PHE A 43 -18.76 29.18 18.49
N ARG A 44 -18.95 30.39 19.02
CA ARG A 44 -18.65 30.75 20.42
C ARG A 44 -19.90 31.40 21.01
N PRO A 45 -20.35 31.00 22.21
CA PRO A 45 -21.37 31.73 22.94
C PRO A 45 -20.75 32.71 23.95
N GLY A 46 -21.47 33.82 24.16
CA GLY A 46 -21.57 34.51 25.47
C GLY A 46 -20.50 35.54 25.78
N GLY A 47 -20.89 36.82 25.75
CA GLY A 47 -20.10 37.95 26.22
C GLY A 47 -20.46 38.42 27.63
N SER A 48 -19.65 39.35 28.14
CA SER A 48 -19.90 40.31 29.24
C SER A 48 -18.61 41.15 29.37
N SER A 49 -18.56 42.39 28.81
CA SER A 49 -18.87 43.69 29.43
C SER A 49 -17.95 44.11 30.59
N ASN A 50 -17.02 45.06 30.34
CA ASN A 50 -16.88 46.33 31.08
C ASN A 50 -15.60 47.12 30.64
N ASP A 51 -15.86 48.28 30.03
CA ASP A 51 -15.22 49.61 30.05
C ASP A 51 -14.14 49.97 31.13
N PRO A 52 -13.47 51.15 31.09
CA PRO A 52 -12.67 51.75 30.01
C PRO A 52 -11.37 52.46 30.52
N GLY A 53 -10.54 53.01 29.62
CA GLY A 53 -9.84 54.28 29.89
C GLY A 53 -8.33 54.37 29.64
N VAL A 54 -7.95 55.54 29.08
CA VAL A 54 -6.74 56.35 29.31
C VAL A 54 -5.71 56.47 28.14
N SER A 55 -5.86 57.62 27.46
CA SER A 55 -4.89 58.61 26.94
C SER A 55 -3.83 58.29 25.85
N SER A 56 -3.94 59.08 24.76
CA SER A 56 -2.97 59.47 23.70
C SER A 56 -1.77 60.31 24.25
N PRO A 57 -0.91 60.98 23.42
CA PRO A 57 -0.68 60.95 21.96
C PRO A 57 0.82 60.93 21.52
N GLY A 58 1.07 60.83 20.21
CA GLY A 58 2.38 61.13 19.61
C GLY A 58 2.34 61.13 18.07
N THR A 59 2.27 62.34 17.50
CA THR A 59 2.14 62.67 16.07
C THR A 59 3.49 63.05 15.46
N VAL A 60 3.85 62.54 14.27
CA VAL A 60 4.61 63.21 13.16
C VAL A 60 4.38 62.31 11.91
N VAL A 61 3.55 62.61 10.89
CA VAL A 61 3.54 63.66 9.84
C VAL A 61 4.57 63.44 8.71
N HIS A 62 4.05 62.97 7.56
CA HIS A 62 4.31 63.39 6.17
C HIS A 62 5.72 63.20 5.55
N GLU A 63 5.93 62.91 4.26
CA GLU A 63 5.12 62.57 3.08
C GLU A 63 6.09 62.34 1.90
N THR A 64 5.62 61.62 0.85
CA THR A 64 5.92 61.79 -0.60
C THR A 64 7.37 61.82 -1.14
N ALA A 65 7.70 61.41 -2.37
CA ALA A 65 7.11 60.62 -3.44
C ALA A 65 8.11 60.65 -4.63
N CYS A 66 7.88 59.80 -5.63
CA CYS A 66 8.29 59.89 -7.05
C CYS A 66 9.80 59.74 -7.39
N ALA A 67 10.24 58.70 -8.12
CA ALA A 67 10.01 58.33 -9.55
C ALA A 67 10.97 59.02 -10.53
N SER A 68 11.74 58.24 -11.32
CA SER A 68 11.75 58.24 -12.81
C SER A 68 13.03 57.67 -13.47
N LYS A 69 12.77 56.76 -14.44
CA LYS A 69 13.45 56.35 -15.70
C LYS A 69 14.71 57.07 -16.24
N ALA A 70 15.61 56.28 -16.85
CA ALA A 70 16.15 56.32 -18.25
C ALA A 70 17.18 55.15 -18.41
N LEU A 71 17.27 54.24 -19.40
CA LEU A 71 17.31 54.22 -20.88
C LEU A 71 18.63 54.74 -21.53
N ALA A 72 19.44 53.82 -22.09
CA ALA A 72 20.37 53.99 -23.25
C ALA A 72 21.20 52.68 -23.47
N THR A 73 20.91 51.87 -24.51
CA THR A 73 21.56 51.74 -25.84
C THR A 73 22.87 50.91 -25.91
N SER A 74 22.85 49.91 -26.81
CA SER A 74 23.98 49.09 -27.31
C SER A 74 25.00 49.91 -28.12
N PRO A 75 26.18 49.32 -28.44
CA PRO A 75 26.33 48.79 -29.80
C PRO A 75 27.11 47.47 -29.92
N SER A 76 26.99 46.94 -31.13
CA SER A 76 27.50 45.73 -31.80
C SER A 76 29.03 45.56 -31.84
N GLY A 77 29.45 44.30 -31.92
CA GLY A 77 30.81 43.88 -32.29
C GLY A 77 30.86 42.38 -32.61
N GLU A 78 30.84 42.04 -33.90
CA GLU A 78 31.13 40.71 -34.46
C GLU A 78 32.62 40.37 -34.29
N ILE A 79 32.97 39.17 -33.80
CA ILE A 79 34.22 38.46 -34.19
C ILE A 79 34.03 36.93 -34.04
N GLY A 80 34.25 36.20 -35.14
CA GLY A 80 35.11 35.00 -35.17
C GLY A 80 34.54 33.64 -34.76
N LEU A 81 34.01 32.91 -35.74
CA LEU A 81 33.93 31.44 -35.72
C LEU A 81 35.33 30.83 -35.72
N SER A 82 35.66 30.04 -34.69
CA SER A 82 36.80 29.11 -34.70
C SER A 82 36.34 27.75 -34.16
N ALA A 83 36.48 26.75 -35.02
CA ALA A 83 36.17 25.35 -34.75
C ALA A 83 37.15 24.75 -33.73
N CYS A 84 36.63 24.04 -32.73
CA CYS A 84 37.37 23.10 -31.91
C CYS A 84 36.54 21.84 -31.69
N SER A 85 36.81 20.86 -32.54
CA SER A 85 36.94 19.42 -32.27
C SER A 85 36.11 18.79 -31.15
N ASP A 86 35.17 17.95 -31.61
CA ASP A 86 34.42 16.91 -30.91
C ASP A 86 35.28 16.02 -29.99
N VAL A 87 34.91 15.99 -28.71
CA VAL A 87 35.30 14.94 -27.76
C VAL A 87 34.08 14.05 -27.51
N GLY A 88 34.26 12.77 -27.82
CA GLY A 88 33.22 11.76 -27.97
C GLY A 88 32.27 11.58 -26.78
N ARG A 89 30.97 11.63 -27.08
CA ARG A 89 29.92 11.07 -26.23
C ARG A 89 29.89 9.54 -26.36
N PRO A 90 29.78 8.78 -25.25
CA PRO A 90 29.55 7.35 -25.34
C PRO A 90 28.14 7.08 -25.88
N SER A 91 28.10 6.44 -27.04
CA SER A 91 26.91 5.84 -27.65
C SER A 91 26.29 4.83 -26.68
N PHE A 92 25.13 5.18 -26.11
CA PHE A 92 24.21 4.19 -25.57
C PHE A 92 23.62 3.42 -26.75
N ARG A 93 24.00 2.15 -26.90
CA ARG A 93 23.37 1.21 -27.82
C ARG A 93 21.88 1.14 -27.49
N THR A 94 21.05 1.67 -28.38
CA THR A 94 19.64 1.34 -28.50
C THR A 94 19.51 -0.15 -28.78
N ALA A 95 18.70 -0.84 -27.96
CA ALA A 95 18.33 -2.22 -28.19
C ALA A 95 17.53 -2.33 -29.51
N PRO A 96 17.69 -3.41 -30.29
CA PRO A 96 16.94 -3.57 -31.53
C PRO A 96 15.46 -3.76 -31.21
N ALA A 97 14.61 -2.95 -31.86
CA ALA A 97 13.18 -3.14 -31.88
C ALA A 97 12.87 -4.50 -32.53
N LEU A 98 12.34 -5.42 -31.73
CA LEU A 98 11.86 -6.72 -32.18
C LEU A 98 10.49 -6.54 -32.84
N ASP A 99 10.49 -6.63 -34.17
CA ASP A 99 9.28 -6.75 -34.98
C ASP A 99 8.72 -8.18 -34.79
N ARG A 100 7.77 -8.35 -33.87
CA ARG A 100 7.07 -9.62 -33.58
C ARG A 100 5.62 -9.37 -33.18
N HIS A 101 4.78 -8.90 -34.10
CA HIS A 101 3.35 -8.76 -33.83
C HIS A 101 2.48 -9.23 -35.00
N ALA A 102 2.36 -10.54 -35.16
CA ALA A 102 1.20 -11.13 -35.83
C ALA A 102 0.94 -12.59 -35.41
N SER A 103 1.96 -13.36 -35.03
CA SER A 103 1.81 -14.79 -34.72
C SER A 103 1.58 -15.15 -33.24
N SER A 104 1.51 -14.17 -32.32
CA SER A 104 1.60 -14.45 -30.87
C SER A 104 0.25 -14.50 -30.13
N VAL A 105 -0.90 -14.28 -30.76
CA VAL A 105 -2.16 -14.20 -30.01
C VAL A 105 -2.64 -15.58 -29.51
N SER A 106 -2.38 -16.67 -30.26
CA SER A 106 -2.77 -18.01 -29.81
C SER A 106 -1.88 -18.49 -28.66
N SER A 107 -0.56 -18.30 -28.71
CA SER A 107 0.36 -18.77 -27.67
C SER A 107 0.20 -18.09 -26.31
N LEU A 108 -0.49 -16.94 -26.24
CA LEU A 108 -0.65 -16.13 -25.03
C LEU A 108 -1.87 -16.53 -24.19
N ALA A 109 -2.98 -16.94 -24.82
CA ALA A 109 -4.12 -17.52 -24.11
C ALA A 109 -3.73 -18.86 -23.45
N ASP A 110 -2.79 -19.57 -24.08
CA ASP A 110 -2.33 -20.89 -23.69
C ASP A 110 -1.65 -20.91 -22.31
N GLU A 111 -0.85 -19.90 -21.95
CA GLU A 111 -0.15 -19.88 -20.65
C GLU A 111 -1.11 -19.70 -19.47
N THR A 112 -2.08 -18.79 -19.59
CA THR A 112 -3.09 -18.58 -18.53
C THR A 112 -3.98 -19.81 -18.38
N GLN A 113 -4.42 -20.39 -19.50
CA GLN A 113 -5.23 -21.60 -19.49
C GLN A 113 -4.45 -22.79 -18.93
N ALA A 114 -3.17 -22.94 -19.25
CA ALA A 114 -2.30 -23.95 -18.67
C ALA A 114 -2.15 -23.79 -17.15
N VAL A 115 -2.06 -22.55 -16.64
CA VAL A 115 -2.08 -22.30 -15.20
C VAL A 115 -3.43 -22.67 -14.58
N VAL A 116 -4.56 -22.33 -15.22
CA VAL A 116 -5.88 -22.74 -14.74
C VAL A 116 -5.98 -24.26 -14.69
N ALA A 117 -5.61 -24.95 -15.77
CA ALA A 117 -5.66 -26.40 -15.86
C ALA A 117 -4.77 -27.10 -14.82
N SER A 118 -3.53 -26.64 -14.67
CA SER A 118 -2.57 -27.24 -13.73
C SER A 118 -2.87 -26.95 -12.26
N GLN A 119 -3.61 -25.88 -11.95
CA GLN A 119 -3.89 -25.49 -10.56
C GLN A 119 -5.27 -25.96 -10.06
N THR A 120 -6.23 -26.21 -10.95
CA THR A 120 -7.59 -26.62 -10.57
C THR A 120 -7.59 -28.04 -10.00
N GLY A 121 -8.16 -28.24 -8.82
CA GLY A 121 -8.14 -29.53 -8.11
C GLY A 121 -6.89 -29.76 -7.26
N LEU A 122 -5.87 -28.91 -7.30
CA LEU A 122 -4.73 -29.05 -6.39
C LEU A 122 -5.12 -28.65 -4.96
N SER A 123 -4.74 -29.49 -3.99
CA SER A 123 -4.84 -29.16 -2.57
C SER A 123 -3.66 -28.28 -2.17
N ALA A 124 -3.93 -27.05 -1.73
CA ALA A 124 -2.85 -26.13 -1.36
C ALA A 124 -2.35 -26.35 0.08
N ARG A 125 -3.19 -26.97 0.92
CA ARG A 125 -3.04 -27.09 2.38
C ARG A 125 -3.91 -28.25 2.87
N ASP A 126 -3.62 -28.76 4.07
CA ASP A 126 -4.56 -29.63 4.76
C ASP A 126 -5.87 -28.87 5.13
N ALA A 127 -6.88 -29.63 5.55
CA ALA A 127 -8.21 -29.12 5.84
C ALA A 127 -8.23 -28.13 7.02
N VAL A 128 -7.40 -28.34 8.05
CA VAL A 128 -7.32 -27.50 9.25
C VAL A 128 -6.70 -26.16 8.91
N ALA A 129 -5.53 -26.16 8.27
CA ALA A 129 -4.84 -24.96 7.82
C ALA A 129 -5.65 -24.15 6.79
N TRP A 130 -6.50 -24.82 6.00
CA TRP A 130 -7.49 -24.16 5.16
C TRP A 130 -8.61 -23.50 5.99
N ALA A 131 -9.20 -24.21 6.96
CA ALA A 131 -10.28 -23.68 7.80
C ALA A 131 -9.82 -22.44 8.59
N GLU A 132 -8.63 -22.49 9.20
CA GLU A 132 -8.03 -21.30 9.84
C GLU A 132 -7.83 -20.14 8.87
N ALA A 133 -7.46 -20.43 7.62
CA ALA A 133 -7.30 -19.39 6.61
C ALA A 133 -8.64 -18.74 6.23
N GLN A 134 -9.74 -19.50 6.27
CA GLN A 134 -11.09 -18.95 6.09
C GLN A 134 -11.49 -18.09 7.29
N GLN A 135 -11.20 -18.51 8.52
CA GLN A 135 -11.46 -17.69 9.71
C GLN A 135 -10.68 -16.36 9.66
N ARG A 136 -9.39 -16.41 9.34
CA ARG A 136 -8.56 -15.19 9.15
C ARG A 136 -9.12 -14.27 8.08
N ARG A 137 -9.61 -14.82 6.97
CA ARG A 137 -10.26 -14.06 5.90
C ARG A 137 -11.58 -13.44 6.35
N ALA A 138 -12.43 -14.20 7.04
CA ALA A 138 -13.69 -13.69 7.59
C ALA A 138 -13.45 -12.55 8.59
N LYS A 139 -12.41 -12.65 9.42
CA LYS A 139 -11.98 -11.56 10.30
C LYS A 139 -11.56 -10.33 9.51
N ILE A 140 -10.69 -10.48 8.50
CA ILE A 140 -10.25 -9.37 7.64
C ILE A 140 -11.44 -8.69 6.94
N ASP A 141 -12.42 -9.48 6.48
CA ASP A 141 -13.62 -8.95 5.84
C ASP A 141 -14.50 -8.19 6.85
N SER A 142 -14.64 -8.70 8.08
CA SER A 142 -15.32 -8.00 9.19
C SER A 142 -14.64 -6.67 9.55
N ASP A 143 -13.32 -6.69 9.74
CA ASP A 143 -12.49 -5.51 10.02
C ASP A 143 -12.64 -4.47 8.88
N THR A 144 -12.75 -4.94 7.63
CA THR A 144 -12.98 -4.07 6.47
C THR A 144 -14.34 -3.37 6.51
N ARG A 145 -15.42 -4.08 6.86
CA ARG A 145 -16.74 -3.46 7.03
C ARG A 145 -16.69 -2.40 8.11
N LEU A 146 -16.10 -2.71 9.27
CA LEU A 146 -15.99 -1.78 10.39
C LEU A 146 -15.26 -0.49 10.00
N VAL A 147 -14.13 -0.59 9.28
CA VAL A 147 -13.39 0.58 8.79
C VAL A 147 -14.22 1.37 7.78
N ALA A 148 -14.87 0.70 6.84
CA ALA A 148 -15.71 1.35 5.83
C ALA A 148 -16.89 2.11 6.47
N ASP A 149 -17.57 1.51 7.45
CA ASP A 149 -18.67 2.13 8.20
C ASP A 149 -18.18 3.30 9.05
N THR A 150 -17.01 3.17 9.64
CA THR A 150 -16.39 4.26 10.40
C THR A 150 -16.07 5.43 9.49
N LEU A 151 -15.41 5.22 8.36
CA LEU A 151 -15.12 6.29 7.39
C LEU A 151 -16.39 6.91 6.80
N ARG A 152 -17.45 6.11 6.58
CA ARG A 152 -18.75 6.60 6.10
C ARG A 152 -19.38 7.61 7.06
N ARG A 153 -19.28 7.40 8.37
CA ARG A 153 -19.75 8.35 9.39
C ARG A 153 -19.07 9.74 9.29
N TYR A 154 -17.90 9.79 8.66
CA TYR A 154 -17.16 11.01 8.36
C TYR A 154 -17.31 11.48 6.90
N GLY A 155 -18.36 11.04 6.20
CA GLY A 155 -18.66 11.46 4.84
C GLY A 155 -17.80 10.81 3.75
N MET A 156 -17.01 9.79 4.08
CA MET A 156 -16.18 9.06 3.12
C MET A 156 -16.81 7.72 2.78
N ASP A 157 -17.52 7.66 1.65
CA ASP A 157 -18.11 6.40 1.19
C ASP A 157 -17.05 5.51 0.55
N MET A 158 -16.74 4.42 1.25
CA MET A 158 -15.74 3.44 0.83
C MET A 158 -16.34 2.26 0.07
N ARG A 159 -17.67 2.23 -0.11
CA ARG A 159 -18.37 1.21 -0.89
C ARG A 159 -18.63 1.69 -2.31
N ARG A 160 -18.76 0.75 -3.25
CA ARG A 160 -19.25 0.99 -4.61
C ARG A 160 -20.77 0.86 -4.57
N LYS A 161 -21.48 1.81 -5.19
CA LYS A 161 -22.91 2.06 -4.94
C LYS A 161 -23.86 1.22 -5.79
N ASP A 162 -23.36 0.29 -6.59
CA ASP A 162 -24.06 -0.09 -7.81
C ASP A 162 -24.19 -1.60 -8.05
N GLN A 163 -23.61 -2.50 -7.25
CA GLN A 163 -23.61 -3.92 -7.62
C GLN A 163 -23.66 -4.88 -6.43
N THR A 164 -24.69 -5.71 -6.38
CA THR A 164 -24.67 -6.97 -5.63
C THR A 164 -23.83 -7.96 -6.43
N LEU A 165 -22.66 -8.30 -5.89
CA LEU A 165 -21.77 -9.28 -6.49
C LEU A 165 -21.78 -10.55 -5.66
N ILE A 166 -21.77 -11.72 -6.28
CA ILE A 166 -21.50 -13.00 -5.59
C ILE A 166 -20.27 -13.66 -6.20
N GLN A 167 -19.64 -14.53 -5.42
CA GLN A 167 -18.62 -15.43 -5.91
C GLN A 167 -19.21 -16.83 -6.04
N VAL A 168 -18.93 -17.48 -7.17
CA VAL A 168 -19.38 -18.85 -7.46
C VAL A 168 -18.18 -19.72 -7.80
N GLY A 169 -18.02 -20.83 -7.09
CA GLY A 169 -17.02 -21.84 -7.39
C GLY A 169 -17.38 -22.56 -8.69
N LEU A 170 -16.49 -22.52 -9.68
CA LEU A 170 -16.76 -23.12 -10.98
C LEU A 170 -16.72 -24.64 -10.96
N VAL A 171 -16.24 -25.28 -9.90
CA VAL A 171 -16.26 -26.74 -9.78
C VAL A 171 -17.30 -27.18 -8.76
N THR A 172 -17.26 -26.60 -7.58
CA THR A 172 -18.12 -27.00 -6.47
C THR A 172 -19.54 -26.43 -6.57
N GLY A 173 -19.74 -25.40 -7.39
CA GLY A 173 -20.99 -24.65 -7.47
C GLY A 173 -21.29 -23.84 -6.20
N ALA A 174 -20.37 -23.83 -5.21
CA ALA A 174 -20.58 -23.14 -3.95
C ALA A 174 -20.65 -21.62 -4.17
N VAL A 175 -21.59 -20.99 -3.47
CA VAL A 175 -21.87 -19.56 -3.60
C VAL A 175 -21.49 -18.84 -2.32
N SER A 176 -20.75 -17.73 -2.42
CA SER A 176 -20.50 -16.86 -1.28
C SER A 176 -21.71 -15.97 -1.00
N SER A 177 -21.81 -15.47 0.24
CA SER A 177 -22.65 -14.29 0.49
C SER A 177 -22.24 -13.12 -0.42
N ALA A 178 -23.17 -12.17 -0.59
CA ALA A 178 -22.93 -10.98 -1.39
C ALA A 178 -21.62 -10.31 -0.97
N VAL A 179 -20.71 -10.14 -1.94
CA VAL A 179 -19.43 -9.47 -1.78
C VAL A 179 -19.68 -7.98 -1.89
N GLU A 180 -19.46 -7.26 -0.80
CA GLU A 180 -19.46 -5.80 -0.83
C GLU A 180 -18.36 -5.29 -1.75
N GLY A 181 -18.74 -4.49 -2.74
CA GLY A 181 -17.78 -3.77 -3.57
C GLY A 181 -17.14 -2.63 -2.79
N TYR A 182 -15.81 -2.63 -2.67
CA TYR A 182 -15.07 -1.56 -2.00
C TYR A 182 -14.28 -0.67 -2.97
N GLN A 183 -14.07 0.58 -2.58
CA GLN A 183 -13.11 1.48 -3.22
C GLN A 183 -11.68 0.96 -3.05
N ARG A 184 -10.82 1.23 -4.02
CA ARG A 184 -9.41 0.78 -3.96
C ARG A 184 -8.63 1.63 -2.95
N SER A 185 -8.60 1.20 -1.69
CA SER A 185 -7.92 1.90 -0.59
C SER A 185 -7.08 0.96 0.25
N VAL A 186 -5.91 1.45 0.69
CA VAL A 186 -5.01 0.74 1.62
C VAL A 186 -5.46 0.80 3.08
N PHE A 187 -6.50 1.58 3.38
CA PHE A 187 -7.13 1.59 4.71
C PHE A 187 -8.12 0.45 4.90
N LEU A 188 -8.62 -0.15 3.82
CA LEU A 188 -9.53 -1.28 3.87
C LEU A 188 -8.72 -2.58 3.90
N PRO A 189 -8.67 -3.33 5.02
CA PRO A 189 -7.77 -4.46 5.19
C PRO A 189 -7.80 -5.50 4.05
N SER A 190 -8.98 -5.92 3.59
CA SER A 190 -9.10 -6.91 2.51
C SER A 190 -8.56 -6.39 1.17
N VAL A 191 -8.81 -5.13 0.86
CA VAL A 191 -8.31 -4.44 -0.34
C VAL A 191 -6.80 -4.21 -0.24
N ALA A 192 -6.32 -3.76 0.91
CA ALA A 192 -4.91 -3.57 1.20
C ALA A 192 -4.13 -4.87 1.07
N ALA A 193 -4.67 -5.99 1.56
CA ALA A 193 -4.06 -7.31 1.46
C ALA A 193 -3.88 -7.74 0.00
N SER A 194 -4.85 -7.45 -0.85
CA SER A 194 -4.79 -7.72 -2.29
C SER A 194 -3.72 -6.88 -2.98
N ILE A 195 -3.72 -5.55 -2.78
CA ILE A 195 -2.72 -4.63 -3.35
C ILE A 195 -1.30 -5.02 -2.90
N ARG A 196 -1.16 -5.34 -1.61
CA ARG A 196 0.11 -5.77 -1.02
C ARG A 196 0.62 -7.05 -1.66
N ARG A 197 -0.26 -8.04 -1.87
CA ARG A 197 0.11 -9.33 -2.47
C ARG A 197 0.70 -9.16 -3.87
N GLU A 198 0.07 -8.35 -4.72
CA GLU A 198 0.59 -8.04 -6.06
C GLU A 198 2.02 -7.48 -5.98
N MET A 199 2.26 -6.49 -5.11
CA MET A 199 3.60 -5.91 -4.92
C MET A 199 4.62 -6.92 -4.40
N VAL A 200 4.24 -7.77 -3.45
CA VAL A 200 5.12 -8.80 -2.86
C VAL A 200 5.51 -9.83 -3.90
N ASP A 201 4.53 -10.38 -4.63
CA ASP A 201 4.77 -11.42 -5.64
C ASP A 201 5.68 -10.86 -6.75
N GLU A 202 5.41 -9.64 -7.22
CA GLU A 202 6.22 -8.97 -8.24
C GLU A 202 7.66 -8.71 -7.78
N LEU A 203 7.85 -8.21 -6.56
CA LEU A 203 9.17 -7.93 -6.00
C LEU A 203 9.97 -9.20 -5.71
N GLU A 204 9.32 -10.22 -5.18
CA GLU A 204 9.94 -11.53 -4.94
C GLU A 204 10.40 -12.17 -6.25
N HIS A 205 9.56 -12.12 -7.30
CA HIS A 205 9.93 -12.61 -8.63
C HIS A 205 11.10 -11.81 -9.21
N PHE A 206 11.06 -10.47 -9.13
CA PHE A 206 12.14 -9.60 -9.59
C PHE A 206 13.48 -9.94 -8.91
N LEU A 207 13.49 -10.05 -7.59
CA LEU A 207 14.70 -10.35 -6.81
C LEU A 207 15.25 -11.77 -7.06
N LYS A 208 14.38 -12.75 -7.35
CA LYS A 208 14.80 -14.12 -7.71
C LYS A 208 15.41 -14.19 -9.11
N ARG A 209 14.91 -13.38 -10.05
CA ARG A 209 15.40 -13.33 -11.43
C ARG A 209 16.74 -12.61 -11.54
N ASP A 210 16.95 -11.53 -10.78
CA ASP A 210 18.19 -10.77 -10.80
C ASP A 210 19.27 -11.47 -9.96
N PRO A 211 20.45 -11.86 -10.52
CA PRO A 211 21.55 -12.43 -9.75
C PRO A 211 21.99 -11.57 -8.55
N LYS A 212 21.76 -10.25 -8.61
CA LYS A 212 22.08 -9.29 -7.54
C LYS A 212 21.03 -9.26 -6.44
N GLY A 213 19.81 -9.74 -6.70
CA GLY A 213 18.72 -9.77 -5.73
C GLY A 213 19.07 -10.57 -4.47
N ARG A 214 19.97 -11.56 -4.57
CA ARG A 214 20.51 -12.29 -3.40
C ARG A 214 21.27 -11.40 -2.41
N TYR A 215 21.75 -10.23 -2.84
CA TYR A 215 22.44 -9.24 -2.00
C TYR A 215 21.51 -8.12 -1.51
N ALA A 216 20.20 -8.25 -1.73
CA ALA A 216 19.24 -7.27 -1.25
C ALA A 216 19.32 -7.13 0.28
N ARG A 217 19.30 -5.89 0.74
CA ARG A 217 19.24 -5.53 2.16
C ARG A 217 17.95 -4.81 2.49
N TYR A 218 17.46 -5.03 3.69
CA TYR A 218 16.28 -4.38 4.24
C TYR A 218 16.70 -3.33 5.24
N VAL A 219 16.28 -2.08 5.05
CA VAL A 219 16.54 -1.00 5.99
C VAL A 219 15.23 -0.33 6.39
N VAL A 220 15.17 0.11 7.64
CA VAL A 220 14.07 0.90 8.17
C VAL A 220 14.58 2.28 8.51
N ILE A 221 13.87 3.29 8.01
CA ILE A 221 14.18 4.70 8.24
C ILE A 221 12.97 5.32 8.93
N THR A 222 13.20 6.13 9.94
CA THR A 222 12.15 6.82 10.69
C THR A 222 12.18 8.31 10.37
N SER A 223 11.02 8.95 10.34
CA SER A 223 10.90 10.39 10.01
C SER A 223 11.24 11.32 11.18
N GLY A 224 11.61 10.76 12.33
CA GLY A 224 11.79 11.43 13.61
C GLY A 224 10.69 11.07 14.61
N GLN A 225 10.42 12.00 15.53
CA GLN A 225 9.36 11.88 16.52
C GLN A 225 7.97 11.69 15.89
N ARG A 226 7.04 11.18 16.69
CA ARG A 226 5.63 11.05 16.31
C ARG A 226 5.03 12.40 15.91
N CYS A 227 4.04 12.37 15.04
CA CYS A 227 3.31 13.55 14.58
C CYS A 227 1.80 13.35 14.72
N ILE A 228 1.07 14.45 14.89
CA ILE A 228 -0.39 14.44 14.92
C ILE A 228 -0.96 14.33 13.50
N ALA A 229 -2.25 14.01 13.38
CA ALA A 229 -2.89 13.77 12.09
C ALA A 229 -2.73 14.95 11.09
N PRO A 230 -2.92 16.23 11.47
CA PRO A 230 -2.76 17.37 10.56
C PRO A 230 -1.38 17.47 9.92
N ASP A 231 -0.33 17.07 10.63
CA ASP A 231 1.06 17.15 10.14
C ASP A 231 1.44 15.97 9.25
N LEU A 232 0.64 14.90 9.25
CA LEU A 232 0.97 13.62 8.63
C LEU A 232 1.29 13.77 7.13
N ARG A 233 0.50 14.58 6.40
CA ARG A 233 0.74 14.82 4.97
C ARG A 233 2.11 15.44 4.73
N TRP A 234 2.40 16.55 5.41
CA TRP A 234 3.65 17.27 5.25
C TRP A 234 4.84 16.40 5.69
N ARG A 235 4.68 15.65 6.80
CA ARG A 235 5.68 14.70 7.31
C ARG A 235 6.01 13.64 6.26
N ILE A 236 4.99 13.03 5.65
CA ILE A 236 5.18 12.02 4.60
C ILE A 236 5.89 12.62 3.37
N GLN A 237 5.44 13.79 2.90
CA GLN A 237 6.01 14.42 1.71
C GLN A 237 7.47 14.83 1.91
N SER A 238 7.78 15.48 3.04
CA SER A 238 9.15 15.88 3.38
C SER A 238 10.06 14.67 3.56
N PHE A 239 9.56 13.62 4.22
CA PHE A 239 10.31 12.40 4.45
C PHE A 239 10.60 11.63 3.15
N ASN A 240 9.60 11.51 2.26
CA ASN A 240 9.76 10.92 0.93
C ASN A 240 10.80 11.67 0.09
N ARG A 241 10.81 13.02 0.16
CA ARG A 241 11.82 13.85 -0.50
C ARG A 241 13.20 13.61 0.10
N LYS A 242 13.31 13.52 1.43
CA LYS A 242 14.56 13.24 2.15
C LYS A 242 15.17 11.90 1.73
N ILE A 243 14.37 10.84 1.63
CA ILE A 243 14.80 9.51 1.15
C ILE A 243 15.21 9.56 -0.34
N SER A 244 14.49 10.30 -1.16
CA SER A 244 14.82 10.44 -2.58
C SER A 244 16.15 11.15 -2.80
N LYS A 245 16.44 12.20 -2.00
CA LYS A 245 17.74 12.90 -2.01
C LYS A 245 18.85 11.99 -1.49
N TRP A 246 18.63 11.25 -0.40
CA TRP A 246 19.59 10.25 0.11
C TRP A 246 19.97 9.21 -0.94
N ARG A 247 18.99 8.68 -1.67
CA ARG A 247 19.25 7.76 -2.79
C ARG A 247 20.18 8.40 -3.83
N ALA A 248 19.91 9.64 -4.22
CA ALA A 248 20.64 10.33 -5.27
C ALA A 248 22.06 10.75 -4.86
N THR A 249 22.28 11.07 -3.58
CA THR A 249 23.57 11.59 -3.09
C THR A 249 24.42 10.53 -2.40
N VAL A 250 23.82 9.69 -1.55
CA VAL A 250 24.54 8.67 -0.78
C VAL A 250 24.55 7.35 -1.55
N CYS A 251 23.41 6.73 -1.82
CA CYS A 251 23.37 5.40 -2.44
C CYS A 251 24.05 5.36 -3.81
N LYS A 252 23.84 6.39 -4.64
CA LYS A 252 24.45 6.49 -5.97
C LYS A 252 25.98 6.48 -5.92
N ALA A 253 26.61 7.09 -4.91
CA ALA A 253 28.06 7.14 -4.76
C ALA A 253 28.69 5.75 -4.54
N PHE A 254 27.93 4.82 -3.95
CA PHE A 254 28.35 3.44 -3.72
C PHE A 254 27.78 2.47 -4.77
N GLY A 255 27.13 2.97 -5.83
CA GLY A 255 26.46 2.11 -6.80
C GLY A 255 25.37 1.23 -6.17
N ILE A 256 24.67 1.71 -5.15
CA ILE A 256 23.54 1.03 -4.52
C ILE A 256 22.24 1.52 -5.15
N ASP A 257 21.46 0.58 -5.68
CA ASP A 257 20.10 0.85 -6.13
C ASP A 257 19.10 0.72 -4.98
N VAL A 258 18.11 1.62 -4.98
CA VAL A 258 16.94 1.52 -4.11
C VAL A 258 15.79 0.99 -4.96
N LEU A 259 15.28 -0.18 -4.61
CA LEU A 259 14.24 -0.87 -5.38
C LEU A 259 12.82 -0.55 -4.90
N LEU A 260 12.64 -0.32 -3.61
CA LEU A 260 11.33 -0.10 -3.02
C LEU A 260 11.45 0.90 -1.87
N ARG A 261 10.43 1.75 -1.74
CA ARG A 261 10.11 2.50 -0.53
C ARG A 261 8.66 2.24 -0.14
N ALA A 262 8.41 1.64 1.02
CA ALA A 262 7.08 1.43 1.57
C ALA A 262 6.95 2.14 2.93
N LEU A 263 5.92 2.98 3.08
CA LEU A 263 5.66 3.71 4.32
C LEU A 263 4.76 2.91 5.25
N GLU A 264 5.09 2.98 6.54
CA GLU A 264 4.30 2.49 7.67
C GLU A 264 4.18 3.64 8.67
N PHE A 265 3.03 3.83 9.29
CA PHE A 265 2.84 4.87 10.30
C PHE A 265 1.97 4.34 11.44
N PRO A 266 2.54 3.53 12.35
CA PRO A 266 1.85 3.02 13.52
C PRO A 266 1.29 4.17 14.35
N TRP A 267 0.11 3.94 14.93
CA TRP A 267 -0.64 4.97 15.63
C TRP A 267 -0.81 4.61 17.11
N GLU A 268 -0.69 5.61 17.96
CA GLU A 268 -0.92 5.46 19.40
C GLU A 268 -1.75 6.63 19.92
N LYS A 269 -2.82 6.32 20.66
CA LYS A 269 -3.72 7.32 21.24
C LYS A 269 -2.94 8.31 22.11
N GLY A 270 -3.19 9.60 21.94
CA GLY A 270 -2.50 10.67 22.65
C GLY A 270 -1.09 10.98 22.16
N LYS A 271 -0.40 10.06 21.46
CA LYS A 271 0.96 10.29 20.93
C LYS A 271 1.02 10.53 19.42
N GLY A 272 0.04 10.03 18.65
CA GLY A 272 -0.04 10.21 17.20
C GLY A 272 0.73 9.17 16.38
N PHE A 273 1.10 9.53 15.16
CA PHE A 273 1.65 8.66 14.11
C PHE A 273 3.17 8.65 14.08
N HIS A 274 3.77 7.47 14.04
CA HIS A 274 5.22 7.31 13.91
C HIS A 274 5.57 6.93 12.47
N VAL A 275 5.92 7.89 11.60
CA VAL A 275 6.14 7.57 10.18
C VAL A 275 7.51 6.91 10.00
N HIS A 276 7.49 5.68 9.49
CA HIS A 276 8.62 4.87 9.07
C HIS A 276 8.59 4.60 7.57
N SER A 277 9.75 4.26 7.02
CA SER A 277 9.90 3.76 5.67
C SER A 277 10.74 2.48 5.67
N ASN A 278 10.14 1.44 5.15
CA ASN A 278 10.75 0.17 4.81
C ASN A 278 11.36 0.30 3.40
N VAL A 279 12.67 0.13 3.28
CA VAL A 279 13.42 0.37 2.05
C VAL A 279 14.26 -0.84 1.70
N ILE A 280 14.29 -1.19 0.41
CA ILE A 280 15.11 -2.28 -0.12
C ILE A 280 16.26 -1.73 -0.94
N LEU A 281 17.47 -2.16 -0.59
CA LEU A 281 18.72 -1.77 -1.22
C LEU A 281 19.33 -2.95 -1.95
N VAL A 282 19.85 -2.74 -3.15
CA VAL A 282 20.61 -3.74 -3.90
C VAL A 282 21.90 -3.12 -4.43
N PRO A 283 23.08 -3.59 -4.02
CA PRO A 283 24.33 -3.09 -4.56
C PRO A 283 24.53 -3.59 -6.01
N ARG A 284 24.96 -2.71 -6.91
CA ARG A 284 25.19 -3.07 -8.33
C ARG A 284 26.40 -3.96 -8.55
N SER A 285 27.35 -3.92 -7.62
CA SER A 285 28.58 -4.71 -7.56
C SER A 285 28.81 -5.17 -6.12
N ARG A 286 29.74 -6.09 -5.92
CA ARG A 286 30.14 -6.48 -4.56
C ARG A 286 30.85 -5.30 -3.90
N LEU A 287 30.28 -4.81 -2.81
CA LEU A 287 30.91 -3.79 -1.97
C LEU A 287 31.93 -4.44 -1.02
N SER A 288 33.07 -3.76 -0.85
CA SER A 288 34.06 -4.16 0.15
C SER A 288 33.55 -3.90 1.57
N LYS A 289 34.25 -4.44 2.59
CA LYS A 289 33.92 -4.13 3.99
C LYS A 289 34.07 -2.64 4.29
N GLY A 290 35.07 -1.98 3.71
CA GLY A 290 35.29 -0.53 3.83
C GLY A 290 34.16 0.26 3.21
N ASP A 291 33.76 -0.07 1.97
CA ASP A 291 32.65 0.63 1.29
C ASP A 291 31.33 0.52 2.07
N TRP A 292 31.06 -0.64 2.69
CA TRP A 292 29.91 -0.80 3.56
C TRP A 292 30.00 0.08 4.81
N ALA A 293 31.17 0.14 5.46
CA ALA A 293 31.39 0.99 6.63
C ALA A 293 31.16 2.47 6.28
N ASP A 294 31.75 2.94 5.19
CA ASP A 294 31.60 4.31 4.69
C ASP A 294 30.15 4.63 4.31
N PHE A 295 29.45 3.69 3.65
CA PHE A 295 28.04 3.85 3.33
C PHE A 295 27.17 3.99 4.60
N PHE A 296 27.44 3.17 5.61
CA PHE A 296 26.71 3.23 6.88
C PHE A 296 27.00 4.52 7.64
N GLU A 297 28.25 4.96 7.69
CA GLU A 297 28.64 6.22 8.31
C GLU A 297 27.92 7.40 7.64
N ARG A 298 27.98 7.51 6.31
CA ARG A 298 27.30 8.58 5.56
C ARG A 298 25.78 8.54 5.72
N THR A 299 25.20 7.35 5.78
CA THR A 299 23.75 7.18 5.99
C THR A 299 23.34 7.59 7.41
N ARG A 300 24.12 7.23 8.43
CA ARG A 300 23.91 7.69 9.81
C ARG A 300 24.09 9.19 9.94
N HIS A 301 25.09 9.77 9.28
CA HIS A 301 25.24 11.22 9.24
C HIS A 301 24.02 11.91 8.59
N TYR A 302 23.46 11.33 7.54
CA TYR A 302 22.32 11.90 6.81
C TYR A 302 20.97 11.81 7.57
N PHE A 303 20.72 10.69 8.25
CA PHE A 303 19.44 10.46 8.96
C PHE A 303 19.52 10.62 10.48
N GLY A 304 20.70 10.60 11.08
CA GLY A 304 20.91 10.51 12.53
C GLY A 304 20.62 9.10 13.06
N SER A 305 20.07 9.04 14.27
CA SER A 305 19.61 7.79 14.93
C SER A 305 18.37 7.16 14.28
N TRP A 306 17.75 7.83 13.30
CA TRP A 306 16.50 7.42 12.67
C TRP A 306 16.69 6.44 11.50
N TRP A 307 17.70 5.58 11.58
CA TRP A 307 18.03 4.60 10.54
C TRP A 307 18.54 3.29 11.16
N ARG A 308 18.06 2.17 10.61
CA ARG A 308 18.48 0.82 10.99
C ARG A 308 18.63 -0.06 9.76
N ASP A 309 19.79 -0.69 9.62
CA ASP A 309 20.00 -1.80 8.70
C ASP A 309 19.58 -3.11 9.36
N ASN A 310 18.61 -3.81 8.78
CA ASN A 310 18.13 -5.11 9.25
C ASN A 310 18.84 -6.27 8.53
N GLY A 311 19.90 -5.98 7.78
CA GLY A 311 20.71 -7.00 7.14
C GLY A 311 20.15 -7.45 5.80
N ARG A 312 20.49 -8.69 5.44
CA ARG A 312 20.05 -9.30 4.19
C ARG A 312 18.54 -9.55 4.23
N LEU A 313 17.85 -9.19 3.16
CA LEU A 313 16.42 -9.42 3.02
C LEU A 313 16.15 -10.93 2.89
N SER A 314 15.52 -11.51 3.90
CA SER A 314 15.06 -12.90 3.94
C SER A 314 13.63 -13.06 3.40
N ASP A 315 12.73 -12.16 3.82
CA ASP A 315 11.32 -12.16 3.40
C ASP A 315 10.88 -10.78 2.89
N VAL A 316 10.48 -10.73 1.61
CA VAL A 316 9.94 -9.53 0.95
C VAL A 316 8.71 -8.96 1.67
N ARG A 317 7.94 -9.81 2.36
CA ARG A 317 6.75 -9.41 3.11
C ARG A 317 7.08 -8.46 4.26
N GLU A 318 8.26 -8.55 4.85
CA GLU A 318 8.69 -7.66 5.92
C GLU A 318 8.93 -6.24 5.42
N ALA A 319 9.33 -6.08 4.16
CA ALA A 319 9.58 -4.77 3.55
C ALA A 319 8.30 -4.14 2.98
N VAL A 320 7.37 -4.94 2.45
CA VAL A 320 6.08 -4.45 1.91
C VAL A 320 5.00 -4.52 2.99
N LYS A 321 5.12 -3.77 4.08
CA LYS A 321 4.10 -3.76 5.16
C LYS A 321 2.85 -2.96 4.79
N TYR A 322 1.79 -3.14 5.58
CA TYR A 322 0.63 -2.26 5.55
C TYR A 322 1.01 -0.88 6.06
N CYS A 323 0.36 0.16 5.55
CA CYS A 323 0.63 1.52 5.99
C CYS A 323 0.21 1.75 7.45
N ILE A 324 -0.86 1.11 7.89
CA ILE A 324 -1.26 1.00 9.30
C ILE A 324 -1.55 -0.49 9.55
N LYS A 325 -1.11 -1.01 10.69
CA LYS A 325 -1.40 -2.40 11.06
C LYS A 325 -2.90 -2.60 11.31
N GLY A 326 -3.38 -3.84 11.13
CA GLY A 326 -4.80 -4.16 11.35
C GLY A 326 -5.27 -3.80 12.75
N ASP A 327 -4.48 -4.15 13.77
CA ASP A 327 -4.82 -3.86 15.17
C ASP A 327 -4.86 -2.36 15.46
N ASP A 328 -3.90 -1.59 14.93
CA ASP A 328 -3.89 -0.13 15.03
C ASP A 328 -5.14 0.48 14.36
N LEU A 329 -5.53 0.00 13.16
CA LEU A 329 -6.77 0.43 12.50
C LEU A 329 -8.00 0.13 13.36
N MET A 330 -8.09 -1.08 13.93
CA MET A 330 -9.22 -1.44 14.80
C MET A 330 -9.22 -0.65 16.10
N LYS A 331 -8.04 -0.32 16.63
CA LYS A 331 -7.88 0.56 17.79
C LYS A 331 -8.36 1.97 17.47
N MET A 332 -7.98 2.52 16.32
CA MET A 332 -8.47 3.83 15.86
C MET A 332 -9.98 3.83 15.67
N CYS A 333 -10.57 2.80 15.04
CA CYS A 333 -12.02 2.68 14.89
C CYS A 333 -12.78 2.71 16.23
N ARG A 334 -12.19 2.20 17.31
CA ARG A 334 -12.82 2.12 18.63
C ARG A 334 -12.54 3.34 19.50
N GLU A 335 -11.30 3.82 19.49
CA GLU A 335 -10.80 4.77 20.49
C GLU A 335 -10.68 6.21 19.97
N ASP A 336 -10.45 6.40 18.67
CA ASP A 336 -10.34 7.72 18.03
C ASP A 336 -10.67 7.65 16.52
N PRO A 337 -11.97 7.56 16.16
CA PRO A 337 -12.39 7.50 14.76
C PRO A 337 -12.03 8.76 13.97
N ASN A 338 -11.85 9.91 14.63
CA ASN A 338 -11.39 11.15 14.01
C ASN A 338 -9.96 11.00 13.49
N ALA A 339 -9.07 10.36 14.26
CA ALA A 339 -7.71 10.08 13.81
C ALA A 339 -7.69 9.20 12.55
N LEU A 340 -8.60 8.22 12.44
CA LEU A 340 -8.72 7.36 11.25
C LEU A 340 -9.16 8.17 10.03
N ALA A 341 -10.22 8.96 10.19
CA ALA A 341 -10.74 9.84 9.15
C ALA A 341 -9.67 10.82 8.65
N ASN A 342 -8.98 11.48 9.58
CA ASN A 342 -7.90 12.41 9.28
C ASN A 342 -6.72 11.71 8.59
N ALA A 343 -6.29 10.54 9.07
CA ALA A 343 -5.24 9.77 8.43
C ALA A 343 -5.58 9.45 6.97
N TYR A 344 -6.82 9.03 6.69
CA TYR A 344 -7.27 8.79 5.32
C TYR A 344 -7.23 10.07 4.48
N VAL A 345 -7.80 11.18 4.96
CA VAL A 345 -7.84 12.45 4.24
C VAL A 345 -6.44 12.97 3.92
N TYR A 346 -5.57 13.02 4.93
CA TYR A 346 -4.23 13.59 4.78
C TYR A 346 -3.31 12.72 3.92
N THR A 347 -3.52 11.40 3.88
CA THR A 347 -2.72 10.50 3.05
C THR A 347 -3.27 10.28 1.64
N ARG A 348 -4.48 10.76 1.34
CA ARG A 348 -5.11 10.60 0.02
C ARG A 348 -4.25 11.16 -1.11
N GLY A 349 -4.02 10.35 -2.14
CA GLY A 349 -3.20 10.74 -3.30
C GLY A 349 -1.70 10.73 -3.06
N LEU A 350 -1.22 10.33 -1.87
CA LEU A 350 0.21 10.15 -1.61
C LEU A 350 0.68 8.75 -2.05
N HIS A 351 1.94 8.67 -2.50
CA HIS A 351 2.61 7.40 -2.80
C HIS A 351 3.14 6.74 -1.53
N LEU A 352 2.28 5.97 -0.85
CA LEU A 352 2.66 5.26 0.37
C LEU A 352 3.55 4.04 0.11
N VAL A 353 3.37 3.37 -1.03
CA VAL A 353 4.28 2.31 -1.51
C VAL A 353 4.74 2.69 -2.91
N GLN A 354 6.05 2.84 -3.09
CA GLN A 354 6.66 3.30 -4.33
C GLN A 354 7.76 2.32 -4.79
N PRO A 355 7.57 1.63 -5.93
CA PRO A 355 8.68 0.95 -6.59
C PRO A 355 9.65 2.01 -7.13
N MET A 356 10.94 1.70 -7.09
CA MET A 356 12.03 2.61 -7.46
C MET A 356 13.07 1.88 -8.33
N GLY A 357 13.90 2.67 -9.03
CA GLY A 357 15.00 2.15 -9.86
C GLY A 357 14.55 1.08 -10.87
N ALA A 358 15.40 0.07 -11.05
CA ALA A 358 15.17 -1.04 -11.98
C ALA A 358 13.87 -1.81 -11.69
N PHE A 359 13.45 -1.92 -10.44
CA PHE A 359 12.18 -2.59 -10.10
C PHE A 359 10.97 -1.82 -10.66
N ARG A 360 10.98 -0.48 -10.59
CA ARG A 360 9.92 0.35 -11.18
C ARG A 360 9.86 0.20 -12.70
N GLU A 361 11.01 0.18 -13.35
CA GLU A 361 11.14 0.04 -14.81
C GLU A 361 10.59 -1.33 -15.25
N TRP A 362 11.05 -2.40 -14.62
CA TRP A 362 10.56 -3.75 -14.87
C TRP A 362 9.04 -3.89 -14.64
N ARG A 363 8.49 -3.28 -13.59
CA ARG A 363 7.02 -3.28 -13.38
C ARG A 363 6.28 -2.51 -14.47
N SER A 364 6.88 -1.45 -14.99
CA SER A 364 6.31 -0.68 -16.09
C SER A 364 6.28 -1.50 -17.37
N GLU A 365 7.35 -2.24 -17.66
CA GLU A 365 7.43 -3.20 -18.77
C GLU A 365 6.39 -4.30 -18.62
N LEU A 366 6.29 -4.92 -17.43
CA LEU A 366 5.28 -5.94 -17.13
C LEU A 366 3.87 -5.43 -17.41
N LYS A 367 3.57 -4.18 -17.06
CA LYS A 367 2.26 -3.55 -17.34
C LYS A 367 2.07 -3.25 -18.82
N ALA A 368 3.10 -2.75 -19.51
CA ALA A 368 3.05 -2.47 -20.94
C ALA A 368 2.80 -3.74 -21.76
N ASP A 369 3.46 -4.83 -21.37
CA ASP A 369 3.26 -6.17 -21.94
C ASP A 369 1.94 -6.81 -21.53
N ARG A 370 1.16 -6.15 -20.65
CA ARG A 370 -0.08 -6.65 -20.05
C ARG A 370 0.11 -7.99 -19.36
N LYS A 371 1.21 -8.15 -18.65
CA LYS A 371 1.53 -9.32 -17.86
C LYS A 371 1.31 -9.07 -16.37
N LYS A 372 1.27 -10.13 -15.59
CA LYS A 372 1.25 -10.09 -14.12
C LYS A 372 1.99 -11.29 -13.56
N VAL A 373 2.57 -11.11 -12.37
CA VAL A 373 3.12 -12.23 -11.60
C VAL A 373 2.03 -12.89 -10.77
N VAL A 374 1.98 -14.21 -10.78
CA VAL A 374 1.05 -14.99 -9.96
C VAL A 374 1.77 -16.14 -9.26
N ALA A 375 1.28 -16.48 -8.07
CA ALA A 375 1.76 -17.63 -7.32
C ALA A 375 1.01 -18.91 -7.74
N ILE A 376 1.75 -19.89 -8.24
CA ILE A 376 1.29 -21.25 -8.53
C ILE A 376 1.88 -22.23 -7.51
N HIS A 377 1.30 -23.41 -7.38
CA HIS A 377 1.81 -24.47 -6.51
C HIS A 377 2.03 -25.73 -7.35
N ASP A 378 3.13 -26.44 -7.13
CA ASP A 378 3.28 -27.78 -7.69
C ASP A 378 2.46 -28.82 -6.88
N ARG A 379 2.52 -30.08 -7.30
CA ARG A 379 1.78 -31.19 -6.67
C ARG A 379 2.25 -31.47 -5.23
N GLU A 380 3.48 -31.10 -4.90
CA GLU A 380 4.03 -31.21 -3.55
C GLU A 380 3.62 -30.03 -2.66
N GLY A 381 2.92 -29.03 -3.23
CA GLY A 381 2.49 -27.82 -2.52
C GLY A 381 3.53 -26.71 -2.49
N ASN A 382 4.67 -26.85 -3.16
CA ASN A 382 5.70 -25.81 -3.19
C ASN A 382 5.22 -24.62 -4.01
N ARG A 383 5.28 -23.42 -3.42
CA ARG A 383 4.90 -22.17 -4.07
C ARG A 383 5.98 -21.72 -5.07
N ARG A 384 5.57 -21.43 -6.31
CA ARG A 384 6.40 -20.83 -7.36
C ARG A 384 5.74 -19.58 -7.92
N LEU A 385 6.54 -18.65 -8.44
CA LEU A 385 6.06 -17.42 -9.06
C LEU A 385 6.27 -17.50 -10.57
N VAL A 386 5.19 -17.33 -11.32
CA VAL A 386 5.22 -17.31 -12.79
C VAL A 386 4.64 -15.99 -13.30
N VAL A 387 5.11 -15.57 -14.47
CA VAL A 387 4.52 -14.45 -15.19
C VAL A 387 3.46 -15.03 -16.12
N ILE A 388 2.27 -14.44 -16.12
CA ILE A 388 1.20 -14.78 -17.06
C ILE A 388 0.63 -13.51 -17.68
N ASP A 389 -0.11 -13.67 -18.76
CA ASP A 389 -0.85 -12.56 -19.36
C ASP A 389 -2.05 -12.14 -18.50
N ARG A 390 -2.36 -10.84 -18.55
CA ARG A 390 -3.61 -10.29 -18.06
C ARG A 390 -4.63 -10.48 -19.18
N LYS A 391 -5.76 -11.13 -18.87
CA LYS A 391 -6.90 -11.16 -19.79
C LYS A 391 -7.20 -9.74 -20.25
N ARG A 392 -7.38 -9.56 -21.57
CA ARG A 392 -7.94 -8.32 -22.10
C ARG A 392 -9.28 -8.13 -21.43
N LYS A 393 -9.52 -6.92 -20.93
CA LYS A 393 -10.87 -6.50 -20.64
C LYS A 393 -11.42 -6.16 -22.01
N ASP A 394 -12.17 -7.07 -22.61
CA ASP A 394 -12.79 -6.78 -23.91
C ASP A 394 -13.70 -5.57 -23.69
N ASP A 395 -13.52 -4.51 -24.47
CA ASP A 395 -14.28 -3.27 -24.31
C ASP A 395 -15.80 -3.50 -24.46
N GLU A 396 -16.20 -4.63 -25.07
CA GLU A 396 -17.58 -5.09 -25.15
C GLU A 396 -18.15 -5.59 -23.81
N SER A 397 -17.35 -6.11 -22.88
CA SER A 397 -17.85 -6.46 -21.55
C SER A 397 -18.20 -5.22 -20.70
N CYS A 398 -17.90 -4.03 -21.20
CA CYS A 398 -18.32 -2.75 -20.65
C CYS A 398 -19.53 -2.14 -21.39
N ARG A 399 -20.03 -2.75 -22.47
CA ARG A 399 -21.22 -2.29 -23.20
C ARG A 399 -22.50 -2.86 -22.54
N SER A 400 -23.34 -1.94 -22.08
CA SER A 400 -24.65 -2.11 -21.42
C SER A 400 -24.74 -3.22 -20.35
N MET A 401 -24.32 -2.90 -19.12
CA MET A 401 -24.74 -3.62 -17.90
C MET A 401 -26.22 -3.35 -17.55
N GLU A 402 -27.07 -3.06 -18.54
CA GLU A 402 -28.49 -2.81 -18.33
C GLU A 402 -29.26 -4.14 -18.41
N GLY A 403 -29.53 -4.72 -17.24
CA GLY A 403 -30.67 -5.65 -17.07
C GLY A 403 -30.41 -7.15 -17.22
N GLY A 404 -29.18 -7.61 -17.48
CA GLY A 404 -28.87 -9.05 -17.53
C GLY A 404 -28.76 -9.68 -16.13
N GLU A 405 -29.53 -10.75 -15.88
CA GLU A 405 -29.34 -11.63 -14.71
C GLU A 405 -28.04 -12.44 -14.86
N ASN A 406 -27.36 -12.75 -13.74
CA ASN A 406 -26.19 -13.64 -13.70
C ASN A 406 -25.02 -13.23 -14.61
N GLN A 407 -24.73 -11.94 -14.72
CA GLN A 407 -23.64 -11.45 -15.55
C GLN A 407 -22.27 -11.85 -14.99
N VAL A 408 -21.50 -12.63 -15.75
CA VAL A 408 -20.11 -12.97 -15.38
C VAL A 408 -19.22 -11.75 -15.57
N ILE A 409 -18.74 -11.18 -14.47
CA ILE A 409 -17.85 -10.01 -14.47
C ILE A 409 -16.40 -10.43 -14.68
N SER A 410 -15.99 -11.54 -14.06
CA SER A 410 -14.64 -12.09 -14.21
C SER A 410 -14.55 -13.51 -13.68
N ILE A 411 -13.57 -14.27 -14.16
CA ILE A 411 -13.19 -15.57 -13.61
C ILE A 411 -11.77 -15.48 -13.08
N SER A 412 -11.57 -15.85 -11.82
CA SER A 412 -10.26 -15.83 -11.17
C SER A 412 -9.40 -17.01 -11.60
N LEU A 413 -8.09 -16.90 -11.34
CA LEU A 413 -7.24 -18.09 -11.27
C LEU A 413 -7.73 -19.04 -10.15
N PRO A 414 -7.38 -20.33 -10.21
CA PRO A 414 -7.79 -21.28 -9.19
C PRO A 414 -7.34 -20.89 -7.78
N SER A 415 -8.27 -20.92 -6.84
CA SER A 415 -8.01 -20.60 -5.44
C SER A 415 -8.81 -21.49 -4.50
N ALA A 416 -8.28 -21.78 -3.32
CA ALA A 416 -8.95 -22.58 -2.28
C ALA A 416 -9.99 -21.72 -1.54
N ARG A 417 -11.05 -21.30 -2.24
CA ARG A 417 -12.08 -20.39 -1.70
C ARG A 417 -13.13 -21.16 -0.91
N PHE A 418 -13.72 -22.20 -1.48
CA PHE A 418 -14.85 -22.94 -0.90
C PHE A 418 -14.45 -24.28 -0.27
N SER A 419 -13.30 -24.84 -0.66
CA SER A 419 -12.67 -25.99 -0.01
C SER A 419 -11.15 -25.84 -0.02
N ARG A 420 -10.43 -26.81 0.57
CA ARG A 420 -8.95 -26.87 0.54
C ARG A 420 -8.36 -27.07 -0.86
N PHE A 421 -9.19 -27.53 -1.80
CA PHE A 421 -8.83 -27.72 -3.19
C PHE A 421 -9.08 -26.43 -3.96
N LYS A 422 -8.18 -26.11 -4.88
CA LYS A 422 -8.29 -24.89 -5.68
C LYS A 422 -9.30 -25.06 -6.80
N GLU A 423 -10.14 -24.07 -7.01
CA GLU A 423 -11.02 -23.97 -8.18
C GLU A 423 -11.06 -22.53 -8.71
N PRO A 424 -11.28 -22.31 -10.00
CA PRO A 424 -11.61 -20.99 -10.52
C PRO A 424 -12.89 -20.47 -9.85
N VAL A 425 -12.94 -19.16 -9.59
CA VAL A 425 -14.10 -18.50 -8.97
C VAL A 425 -14.63 -17.45 -9.94
N ALA A 426 -15.89 -17.58 -10.32
CA ALA A 426 -16.60 -16.55 -11.07
C ALA A 426 -17.12 -15.45 -10.12
N LEU A 427 -16.94 -14.20 -10.52
CA LEU A 427 -17.58 -13.04 -9.92
C LEU A 427 -18.79 -12.69 -10.77
N ILE A 428 -19.97 -12.70 -10.17
CA ILE A 428 -21.24 -12.56 -10.89
C ILE A 428 -22.00 -11.35 -10.35
N ALA A 429 -22.48 -10.50 -11.25
CA ALA A 429 -23.37 -9.39 -10.95
C ALA A 429 -24.84 -9.76 -11.20
N ASN A 430 -25.74 -9.09 -10.49
CA ASN A 430 -27.20 -9.29 -10.57
C ASN A 430 -27.60 -10.78 -10.45
N PRO A 431 -27.16 -11.47 -9.39
CA PRO A 431 -27.34 -12.91 -9.31
C PRO A 431 -28.81 -13.30 -9.15
N ASN A 432 -29.26 -14.22 -10.00
CA ASN A 432 -30.48 -15.00 -9.85
C ASN A 432 -30.06 -16.46 -9.62
N LEU A 433 -30.06 -16.89 -8.36
CA LEU A 433 -29.53 -18.20 -7.96
C LEU A 433 -30.33 -19.36 -8.56
N ASP A 434 -31.63 -19.19 -8.78
CA ASP A 434 -32.51 -20.22 -9.35
C ASP A 434 -32.19 -20.50 -10.82
N ARG A 435 -31.62 -19.50 -11.51
CA ARG A 435 -31.26 -19.57 -12.94
C ARG A 435 -29.76 -19.58 -13.19
N LEU A 436 -28.94 -19.66 -12.13
CA LEU A 436 -27.49 -19.54 -12.21
C LEU A 436 -26.86 -20.55 -13.19
N TRP A 437 -27.43 -21.74 -13.25
CA TRP A 437 -26.98 -22.85 -14.10
C TRP A 437 -27.99 -23.21 -15.21
N GLY A 438 -29.00 -22.36 -15.44
CA GLY A 438 -30.09 -22.63 -16.39
C GLY A 438 -29.79 -22.19 -17.83
N GLU A 439 -30.79 -22.34 -18.71
CA GLU A 439 -30.75 -21.84 -20.08
C GLU A 439 -30.52 -20.32 -20.09
N GLY A 440 -29.40 -19.87 -20.67
CA GLY A 440 -28.93 -18.48 -20.62
C GLY A 440 -27.59 -18.29 -19.88
N SER A 441 -27.16 -19.26 -19.07
CA SER A 441 -25.86 -19.25 -18.37
C SER A 441 -24.67 -19.70 -19.23
N GLY A 442 -24.83 -19.78 -20.55
CA GLY A 442 -23.98 -20.57 -21.46
C GLY A 442 -22.46 -20.40 -21.27
N GLU A 443 -21.99 -19.17 -21.03
CA GLU A 443 -20.56 -18.91 -20.76
C GLU A 443 -20.11 -19.47 -19.39
N LEU A 444 -20.92 -19.26 -18.33
CA LEU A 444 -20.64 -19.78 -17.00
C LEU A 444 -20.64 -21.31 -16.99
N PHE A 445 -21.63 -21.93 -17.65
CA PHE A 445 -21.74 -23.39 -17.72
C PHE A 445 -20.58 -24.01 -18.51
N LYS A 446 -20.15 -23.39 -19.61
CA LYS A 446 -18.96 -23.82 -20.36
C LYS A 446 -17.73 -23.84 -19.46
N HIS A 447 -17.47 -22.75 -18.72
CA HIS A 447 -16.32 -22.68 -17.83
C HIS A 447 -16.43 -23.64 -16.64
N HIS A 448 -17.65 -23.95 -16.17
CA HIS A 448 -17.87 -25.00 -15.18
C HIS A 448 -17.44 -26.38 -15.69
N LEU A 449 -17.85 -26.76 -16.91
CA LEU A 449 -17.46 -28.04 -17.50
C LEU A 449 -15.94 -28.16 -17.70
N GLU A 450 -15.30 -27.12 -18.22
CA GLU A 450 -13.83 -27.05 -18.38
C GLU A 450 -13.12 -27.19 -17.02
N ALA A 451 -13.57 -26.45 -16.01
CA ALA A 451 -12.98 -26.52 -14.68
C ALA A 451 -13.15 -27.91 -14.04
N LEU A 452 -14.30 -28.55 -14.25
CA LEU A 452 -14.58 -29.89 -13.75
C LEU A 452 -13.70 -30.97 -14.41
N GLU A 453 -13.41 -30.82 -15.71
CA GLU A 453 -12.46 -31.67 -16.42
C GLU A 453 -11.06 -31.56 -15.82
N HIS A 454 -10.56 -30.33 -15.64
CA HIS A 454 -9.25 -30.08 -15.02
C HIS A 454 -9.17 -30.60 -13.57
N TRP A 455 -10.25 -30.41 -12.81
CA TRP A 455 -10.36 -30.92 -11.44
C TRP A 455 -10.19 -32.44 -11.38
N ARG A 456 -10.90 -33.18 -12.25
CA ARG A 456 -10.80 -34.64 -12.36
C ARG A 456 -9.42 -35.08 -12.84
N ALA A 457 -8.86 -34.39 -13.83
CA ALA A 457 -7.53 -34.70 -14.38
C ALA A 457 -6.41 -34.56 -13.33
N ASN A 458 -6.59 -33.72 -12.32
CA ASN A 458 -5.66 -33.56 -11.20
C ASN A 458 -5.95 -34.48 -10.01
N GLY A 459 -6.91 -35.42 -10.13
CA GLY A 459 -7.18 -36.42 -9.10
C GLY A 459 -7.84 -35.86 -7.84
N ALA A 460 -8.51 -34.72 -7.94
CA ALA A 460 -9.28 -34.17 -6.83
C ALA A 460 -10.55 -35.01 -6.56
N PRO A 461 -11.05 -35.06 -5.32
CA PRO A 461 -12.23 -35.85 -4.97
C PRO A 461 -13.49 -35.30 -5.62
N ASP A 462 -14.60 -36.04 -5.55
CA ASP A 462 -15.89 -35.53 -5.99
C ASP A 462 -16.18 -34.15 -5.34
N PRO A 463 -16.68 -33.14 -6.08
CA PRO A 463 -16.90 -31.80 -5.53
C PRO A 463 -17.79 -31.77 -4.30
N ARG A 464 -18.75 -32.70 -4.16
CA ARG A 464 -19.61 -32.81 -2.97
C ARG A 464 -18.83 -33.30 -1.76
N VAL A 465 -17.93 -34.26 -1.95
CA VAL A 465 -17.02 -34.74 -0.90
C VAL A 465 -16.09 -33.61 -0.45
N ALA A 466 -15.53 -32.84 -1.39
CA ALA A 466 -14.69 -31.68 -1.07
C ALA A 466 -15.41 -30.61 -0.23
N LEU A 467 -16.69 -30.36 -0.52
CA LEU A 467 -17.53 -29.43 0.26
C LEU A 467 -17.89 -30.00 1.64
N GLN A 468 -18.15 -31.31 1.74
CA GLN A 468 -18.38 -31.97 3.02
C GLN A 468 -17.15 -31.86 3.92
N GLU A 469 -15.96 -32.22 3.41
CA GLU A 469 -14.69 -32.06 4.15
C GLU A 469 -14.48 -30.61 4.61
N ALA A 470 -14.82 -29.64 3.75
CA ALA A 470 -14.72 -28.23 4.06
C ALA A 470 -15.68 -27.81 5.19
N SER A 471 -16.92 -28.28 5.15
CA SER A 471 -17.91 -28.02 6.19
C SER A 471 -17.47 -28.60 7.55
N GLU A 472 -17.00 -29.85 7.56
CA GLU A 472 -16.51 -30.54 8.75
C GLU A 472 -15.28 -29.82 9.34
N ALA A 473 -14.32 -29.43 8.49
CA ALA A 473 -13.13 -28.71 8.93
C ALA A 473 -13.48 -27.33 9.54
N LEU A 474 -14.42 -26.60 8.94
CA LEU A 474 -14.91 -25.34 9.51
C LEU A 474 -15.58 -25.59 10.87
N ALA A 475 -16.49 -26.55 10.98
CA ALA A 475 -17.14 -26.90 12.24
C ALA A 475 -16.12 -27.23 13.34
N ASN A 476 -15.12 -28.06 13.03
CA ASN A 476 -14.05 -28.44 13.96
C ASN A 476 -13.19 -27.24 14.39
N SER A 477 -12.87 -26.33 13.45
CA SER A 477 -12.09 -25.13 13.75
C SER A 477 -12.82 -24.15 14.67
N PHE A 478 -14.16 -24.08 14.58
CA PHE A 478 -14.98 -23.28 15.50
C PHE A 478 -15.01 -23.88 16.91
N HIS A 479 -15.06 -25.21 17.02
CA HIS A 479 -14.98 -25.88 18.32
C HIS A 479 -13.61 -25.62 18.99
N GLN A 480 -12.50 -25.74 18.25
CA GLN A 480 -11.18 -25.43 18.80
C GLN A 480 -11.03 -23.98 19.23
N ALA A 481 -11.52 -23.01 18.44
CA ALA A 481 -11.45 -21.59 18.81
C ALA A 481 -12.29 -21.24 20.05
N ARG A 482 -13.35 -22.01 20.34
CA ARG A 482 -14.26 -21.76 21.47
C ARG A 482 -13.79 -22.42 22.78
N PHE A 483 -13.06 -23.53 22.69
CA PHE A 483 -12.70 -24.37 23.84
C PHE A 483 -11.19 -24.58 24.03
N GLY A 484 -10.35 -24.14 23.08
CA GLY A 484 -8.90 -24.15 23.19
C GLY A 484 -8.37 -22.87 23.83
N ASP A 485 -7.37 -23.01 24.70
CA ASP A 485 -6.70 -21.89 25.36
C ASP A 485 -6.15 -20.91 24.32
N SER A 486 -6.56 -19.65 24.44
CA SER A 486 -6.31 -18.59 23.46
C SER A 486 -4.84 -18.16 23.45
N THR A 487 -3.97 -18.87 22.73
CA THR A 487 -2.64 -18.38 22.39
C THR A 487 -2.64 -17.69 21.03
N ASP A 488 -2.68 -16.35 21.07
CA ASP A 488 -2.35 -15.33 20.05
C ASP A 488 -2.24 -15.75 18.58
N LEU A 489 -3.31 -15.49 17.81
CA LEU A 489 -3.38 -15.63 16.35
C LEU A 489 -2.64 -14.53 15.56
N TYR A 490 -1.86 -13.70 16.25
CA TYR A 490 -0.97 -12.71 15.66
C TYR A 490 0.39 -12.82 16.37
N SER A 491 1.20 -13.81 15.99
CA SER A 491 2.63 -13.76 16.27
C SER A 491 3.24 -12.63 15.42
N SER A 492 3.04 -11.40 15.86
CA SER A 492 3.93 -10.32 15.51
C SER A 492 5.28 -10.65 16.13
N HIS A 493 6.30 -10.82 15.29
CA HIS A 493 7.66 -10.65 15.78
C HIS A 493 7.76 -9.23 16.34
N GLU A 494 7.67 -9.12 17.66
CA GLU A 494 7.92 -7.89 18.40
C GLU A 494 9.39 -7.53 18.21
N HIS A 495 9.63 -6.64 17.25
CA HIS A 495 10.82 -5.81 17.26
C HIS A 495 10.40 -4.41 17.64
N SER A 496 9.99 -4.26 18.90
CA SER A 496 9.91 -2.98 19.60
C SER A 496 11.11 -2.88 20.53
N ASN A 497 12.13 -2.15 20.08
CA ASN A 497 13.00 -1.31 20.92
C ASN A 497 13.87 -0.51 19.96
N CYS A 498 13.27 0.53 19.36
CA CYS A 498 14.04 1.70 18.97
C CYS A 498 14.15 2.54 20.24
N PRO A 499 15.36 2.94 20.69
CA PRO A 499 15.48 3.78 21.88
C PRO A 499 14.77 5.10 21.61
N GLU A 500 13.73 5.39 22.40
CA GLU A 500 13.33 6.77 22.64
C GLU A 500 14.59 7.47 23.17
N THR A 501 15.08 8.45 22.41
CA THR A 501 16.31 9.17 22.72
C THR A 501 16.16 9.89 24.06
N GLY A 502 16.60 9.25 25.14
CA GLY A 502 17.01 9.91 26.37
C GLY A 502 18.18 10.85 26.09
N ALA A 503 18.22 11.94 26.85
CA ALA A 503 19.18 13.03 26.73
C ALA A 503 20.63 12.57 26.54
N ILE A 504 21.36 13.28 25.68
CA ILE A 504 22.81 13.18 25.54
C ILE A 504 23.42 13.59 26.90
N PRO A 505 24.17 12.72 27.60
CA PRO A 505 25.01 13.18 28.69
C PRO A 505 26.24 13.87 28.12
N ALA A 506 26.53 15.04 28.68
CA ALA A 506 27.78 15.75 28.44
C ALA A 506 28.96 14.97 29.04
N SER A 507 30.07 15.01 28.30
CA SER A 507 31.47 14.77 28.73
C SER A 507 31.81 13.41 29.34
N GLU A 508 32.66 12.66 28.65
CA GLU A 508 33.71 11.90 29.34
C GLU A 508 35.07 12.17 28.69
N ARG A 509 35.92 12.75 29.53
CA ARG A 509 37.31 13.13 29.33
C ARG A 509 38.14 11.85 29.41
N ILE A 510 38.95 11.58 28.39
CA ILE A 510 39.97 10.53 28.47
C ILE A 510 41.16 11.15 29.24
N GLU A 511 41.36 10.74 30.49
CA GLU A 511 42.62 10.92 31.20
C GLU A 511 43.16 9.55 31.65
N ASN A 512 44.45 9.37 31.38
CA ASN A 512 45.22 8.14 31.50
C ASN A 512 45.40 7.72 32.96
N GLY A 513 45.36 6.40 33.19
CA GLY A 513 45.68 5.80 34.49
C GLY A 513 47.19 5.70 34.74
N THR A 514 47.58 5.93 36.00
CA THR A 514 48.80 5.39 36.61
C THR A 514 48.55 5.08 38.09
N HIS A 515 49.20 4.00 38.53
CA HIS A 515 49.02 3.24 39.77
C HIS A 515 49.27 3.96 41.11
N GLY A 516 48.58 3.50 42.17
CA GLY A 516 48.96 3.72 43.58
C GLY A 516 47.89 3.24 44.59
N PRO A 517 48.19 2.38 45.60
CA PRO A 517 47.19 1.70 46.45
C PRO A 517 47.12 2.28 47.89
N PRO A 518 46.49 1.60 48.88
CA PRO A 518 45.18 1.90 49.44
C PRO A 518 45.22 2.56 50.84
N ILE A 519 44.15 3.24 51.24
CA ILE A 519 43.95 3.67 52.64
C ILE A 519 42.56 3.25 53.15
N ILE A 520 42.61 2.59 54.30
CA ILE A 520 41.53 2.09 55.15
C ILE A 520 40.78 3.27 55.79
N GLY A 521 39.45 3.20 55.86
CA GLY A 521 38.67 4.16 56.63
C GLY A 521 37.19 3.83 56.62
N ALA A 522 36.74 3.13 57.66
CA ALA A 522 35.34 2.83 57.94
C ALA A 522 34.57 4.10 58.34
N GLU A 523 33.30 4.20 57.96
CA GLU A 523 32.29 4.77 58.85
C GLU A 523 30.88 4.28 58.52
N ARG A 524 30.18 3.92 59.59
CA ARG A 524 28.80 3.42 59.63
C ARG A 524 27.84 4.60 59.61
N THR A 525 26.69 4.46 58.98
CA THR A 525 25.44 4.97 59.58
C THR A 525 24.21 4.26 59.06
N ARG A 526 23.24 4.13 59.96
CA ARG A 526 22.09 3.22 59.96
C ARG A 526 20.93 3.75 59.11
N CYS A 527 20.17 2.84 58.49
CA CYS A 527 18.74 3.04 58.22
C CYS A 527 17.96 1.77 58.65
N ALA A 528 17.20 1.93 59.73
CA ALA A 528 15.93 1.25 60.01
C ALA A 528 14.86 2.37 59.86
N SER A 529 13.60 2.16 59.49
CA SER A 529 12.69 1.03 59.62
C SER A 529 11.45 1.29 58.75
N ASP A 530 10.74 0.20 58.49
CA ASP A 530 9.39 0.10 57.91
C ASP A 530 8.31 1.03 58.49
N ARG A 531 7.30 1.33 57.65
CA ARG A 531 5.84 1.22 57.89
C ARG A 531 5.10 1.80 56.68
N GLN A 532 4.45 0.95 55.88
CA GLN A 532 3.04 0.53 55.95
C GLN A 532 2.00 1.59 55.52
N PHE A 533 1.21 1.13 54.55
CA PHE A 533 -0.05 1.63 54.00
C PHE A 533 -1.08 2.07 55.05
N THR A 534 -1.84 3.13 54.74
CA THR A 534 -3.30 3.09 54.45
C THR A 534 -3.80 4.50 54.08
N ALA A 535 -4.46 4.63 52.92
CA ALA A 535 -5.75 5.31 52.69
C ALA A 535 -6.12 5.13 51.21
#